data_AF-A0A8C2W261-F1
#
_entry.id   AF-A0A8C2W261-F1
#
_cell.length_a   1.000
_cell.length_b   1.000
_cell.length_c   1.000
_cell.angle_alpha   90.00
_cell.angle_beta   90.00
_cell.angle_gamma   90.00
#
_symmetry.space_group_name_H-M   'P 1'
#
loop_
_entity.id
_entity.type
_entity.pdbx_description
1 polymer ?
#
loop_
_entity_poly.entity_id
_entity_poly.type
_entity_poly.pdbx_seq_one_letter_code
_entity_poly.pdbx_strand_id
1 'polypeptide(L)' 'MKLTSLSLLALTILLCLHMAQPGIRKNGTKWKPGYCPEFYLECIFSGFPGCLTDRSCKGNKKCCYYNCRHQCMEPSLSLD' A
#
# COMPACT_ATOMS: atom_id res chain seq x y z
N MET A 1 -44.08 -23.81 -8.08
CA MET A 1 -44.04 -22.33 -7.91
C MET A 1 -43.34 -21.86 -6.62
N LYS A 2 -43.40 -22.61 -5.50
CA LYS A 2 -42.71 -22.23 -4.24
C LYS A 2 -41.22 -22.55 -4.25
N LEU A 3 -40.84 -23.72 -4.76
CA LEU A 3 -39.45 -24.20 -4.81
C LEU A 3 -38.56 -23.38 -5.77
N THR A 4 -39.15 -22.90 -6.87
CA THR A 4 -38.47 -22.02 -7.84
C THR A 4 -38.20 -20.64 -7.26
N SER A 5 -39.14 -20.11 -6.48
CA SER A 5 -38.99 -18.84 -5.76
C SER A 5 -37.91 -18.92 -4.68
N LEU A 6 -37.88 -20.02 -3.90
CA LEU A 6 -36.84 -20.31 -2.91
C LEU A 6 -35.44 -20.45 -3.56
N SER A 7 -35.37 -21.12 -4.72
CA SER A 7 -34.14 -21.30 -5.47
C SER A 7 -33.58 -19.97 -6.01
N LEU A 8 -34.45 -19.11 -6.54
CA LEU A 8 -34.08 -17.76 -7.01
C LEU A 8 -33.55 -16.89 -5.86
N LEU A 9 -34.22 -16.89 -4.70
CA LEU A 9 -33.77 -16.19 -3.50
C LEU A 9 -32.38 -16.67 -3.05
N ALA A 10 -32.17 -17.98 -2.98
CA ALA A 10 -30.87 -18.55 -2.60
C ALA A 10 -29.75 -18.12 -3.57
N LEU A 11 -30.01 -18.17 -4.89
CA LEU A 11 -29.05 -17.76 -5.91
C LEU A 11 -28.70 -16.27 -5.79
N THR A 12 -29.70 -15.40 -5.60
CA THR A 12 -29.45 -13.96 -5.41
C THR A 12 -28.61 -13.66 -4.17
N ILE A 13 -28.85 -14.35 -3.05
CA ILE A 13 -28.06 -14.18 -1.82
C ILE A 13 -26.60 -14.61 -2.03
N LEU A 14 -26.37 -15.72 -2.74
CA LEU A 14 -25.03 -16.21 -3.10
C LEU A 14 -24.27 -15.21 -3.98
N LEU A 15 -24.92 -14.62 -4.99
CA LEU A 15 -24.28 -13.57 -5.82
C LEU A 15 -23.96 -12.31 -5.01
N CYS A 16 -24.86 -11.87 -4.12
CA CYS A 16 -24.62 -10.72 -3.25
C CYS A 16 -23.42 -10.94 -2.30
N LEU A 17 -23.28 -12.14 -1.73
CA LEU A 17 -22.15 -12.51 -0.88
C LEU A 17 -20.81 -12.45 -1.63
N HIS A 18 -20.80 -12.77 -2.93
CA HIS A 18 -19.59 -12.70 -3.76
C HIS A 18 -19.15 -11.25 -4.00
N MET A 19 -20.10 -10.32 -4.20
CA MET A 19 -19.81 -8.89 -4.35
C MET A 19 -19.42 -8.23 -3.03
N ALA A 20 -19.88 -8.78 -1.90
CA ALA A 20 -19.53 -8.35 -0.56
C ALA A 20 -18.20 -8.90 -0.08
N GLN A 21 -17.50 -9.76 -0.85
CA GLN A 21 -16.13 -10.15 -0.51
C GLN A 21 -15.29 -8.87 -0.39
N PRO A 22 -14.87 -8.49 0.83
CA PRO A 22 -13.88 -7.47 0.97
C PRO A 22 -12.66 -8.09 0.33
N GLY A 23 -12.25 -7.60 -0.84
CA GLY A 23 -10.97 -7.95 -1.40
C GLY A 23 -9.97 -7.69 -0.29
N ILE A 24 -9.49 -8.75 0.36
CA ILE A 24 -8.41 -8.66 1.33
C ILE A 24 -7.26 -8.13 0.48
N ARG A 25 -7.12 -6.81 0.46
CA ARG A 25 -5.89 -6.16 0.05
C ARG A 25 -4.92 -6.66 1.09
N LYS A 26 -4.28 -7.80 0.81
CA LYS A 26 -2.99 -8.12 1.37
C LYS A 26 -2.20 -6.88 1.06
N ASN A 27 -2.06 -6.01 2.04
CA ASN A 27 -1.15 -4.88 2.03
C ASN A 27 0.21 -5.54 2.13
N GLY A 28 0.57 -6.29 1.08
CA GLY A 28 1.81 -7.04 0.98
C GLY A 28 2.85 -5.99 1.24
N THR A 29 3.60 -6.21 2.32
CA THR A 29 4.48 -5.23 2.94
C THR A 29 5.08 -4.35 1.86
N LYS A 30 4.65 -3.08 1.85
CA LYS A 30 5.15 -2.04 0.93
C LYS A 30 6.59 -1.64 1.27
N TRP A 31 7.24 -2.43 2.14
CA TRP A 31 8.45 -2.14 2.87
C TRP A 31 9.54 -3.10 2.42
N LYS A 32 10.68 -2.55 2.01
CA LYS A 32 11.94 -3.27 1.83
C LYS A 32 12.73 -3.26 3.13
N PRO A 33 13.65 -4.23 3.34
CA PRO A 33 14.55 -4.26 4.50
C PRO A 33 15.37 -2.97 4.65
N GLY A 34 15.80 -2.69 5.89
CA GLY A 34 16.55 -1.48 6.25
C GLY A 34 15.65 -0.27 6.56
N TYR A 35 16.29 0.82 6.96
CA TYR A 35 15.63 2.07 7.38
C TYR A 35 15.87 3.20 6.40
N CYS A 36 15.10 4.27 6.53
CA CYS A 36 15.41 5.50 5.82
C CYS A 36 16.58 6.19 6.52
N PRO A 37 17.55 6.73 5.77
CA PRO A 37 18.65 7.48 6.37
C PRO A 37 18.09 8.69 7.12
N GLU A 38 18.72 8.99 8.26
CA GLU A 38 18.35 10.13 9.09
C GLU A 38 18.54 11.43 8.31
N PHE A 39 17.58 12.34 8.45
CA PHE A 39 17.61 13.62 7.75
C PHE A 39 16.85 14.69 8.52
N TYR A 40 17.60 15.62 9.09
CA TYR A 40 17.06 16.76 9.81
C TYR A 40 17.11 18.01 8.92
N LEU A 41 15.97 18.32 8.33
CA LEU A 41 15.74 19.60 7.67
C LEU A 41 14.29 20.02 7.92
N GLU A 42 14.12 21.21 8.48
CA GLU A 42 12.81 21.83 8.54
C GLU A 42 12.45 22.38 7.16
N CYS A 43 11.37 21.85 6.59
CA CYS A 43 10.91 22.21 5.25
C CYS A 43 9.66 23.10 5.37
N ILE A 44 9.72 24.32 4.82
CA ILE A 44 8.55 25.19 4.71
C ILE A 44 7.53 24.58 3.74
N PHE A 45 8.02 23.90 2.70
CA PHE A 45 7.19 23.24 1.68
C PHE A 45 7.77 21.87 1.33
N SER A 46 6.88 20.89 1.08
CA SER A 46 7.26 19.61 0.51
C SER A 46 7.20 19.66 -1.03
N GLY A 47 8.27 19.23 -1.68
CA GLY A 47 8.32 19.06 -3.13
C GLY A 47 7.53 17.84 -3.60
N PHE A 48 7.29 17.77 -4.92
CA PHE A 48 6.57 16.65 -5.53
C PHE A 48 7.26 15.30 -5.25
N PRO A 49 6.50 14.27 -4.84
CA PRO A 49 7.05 12.96 -4.54
C PRO A 49 7.56 12.26 -5.81
N GLY A 50 8.80 11.78 -5.78
CA GLY A 50 9.36 10.92 -6.83
C GLY A 50 9.03 9.43 -6.63
N CYS A 51 8.53 9.06 -5.46
CA CYS A 51 8.05 7.73 -5.12
C CYS A 51 6.93 7.84 -4.07
N LEU A 52 6.10 6.79 -3.96
CA LEU A 52 5.07 6.69 -2.91
C LEU A 52 5.28 5.51 -1.97
N THR A 53 6.06 4.52 -2.39
CA THR A 53 6.31 3.28 -1.63
C THR A 53 7.68 2.71 -2.01
N ASP A 54 8.25 1.82 -1.19
CA ASP A 54 9.54 1.19 -1.52
C ASP A 54 9.47 0.40 -2.84
N ARG A 55 8.28 -0.15 -3.19
CA ARG A 55 8.05 -0.85 -4.46
C ARG A 55 8.23 0.04 -5.70
N SER A 56 8.02 1.35 -5.55
CA SER A 56 8.24 2.33 -6.61
C SER A 56 9.74 2.51 -6.92
N CYS A 57 10.62 2.09 -6.02
CA CYS A 57 12.06 2.21 -6.17
C CYS A 57 12.69 0.93 -6.74
N LYS A 58 13.72 1.08 -7.58
CA LYS A 58 14.46 -0.06 -8.15
C LYS A 58 15.36 -0.73 -7.09
N GLY A 59 15.56 -2.04 -7.20
CA GLY A 59 16.47 -2.80 -6.34
C GLY A 59 16.08 -2.73 -4.86
N ASN A 60 17.06 -2.52 -3.98
CA ASN A 60 16.86 -2.47 -2.52
C ASN A 60 16.54 -1.07 -1.98
N LYS A 61 16.49 -0.06 -2.84
CA LYS A 61 16.22 1.33 -2.46
C LYS A 61 14.84 1.51 -1.83
N LYS A 62 14.76 2.35 -0.81
CA LYS A 62 13.54 2.68 -0.06
C LYS A 62 13.01 4.05 -0.47
N CYS A 63 11.70 4.26 -0.35
CA CYS A 63 11.07 5.55 -0.57
C CYS A 63 11.07 6.35 0.73
N CYS A 64 11.95 7.35 0.81
CA CYS A 64 12.24 8.10 2.03
C CYS A 64 11.99 9.59 1.83
N TYR A 65 11.64 10.28 2.91
CA TYR A 65 11.57 11.74 2.90
C TYR A 65 12.98 12.32 3.09
N TYR A 66 13.50 12.96 2.06
CA TYR A 66 14.85 13.52 2.02
C TYR A 66 14.86 14.80 1.18
N ASN A 67 15.57 15.83 1.61
CA ASN A 67 15.58 17.16 0.96
C ASN A 67 14.16 17.65 0.60
N CYS A 68 13.27 17.62 1.59
CA CYS A 68 11.89 18.10 1.48
C CYS A 68 11.00 17.36 0.47
N ARG A 69 11.33 16.12 0.08
CA ARG A 69 10.47 15.33 -0.81
C ARG A 69 10.65 13.84 -0.62
N HIS A 70 9.68 13.05 -1.09
CA HIS A 70 9.83 11.61 -1.17
C HIS A 70 10.69 11.21 -2.38
N GLN A 71 11.76 10.45 -2.14
CA GLN A 71 12.65 9.97 -3.18
C GLN A 71 13.29 8.62 -2.81
N CYS A 72 13.82 7.94 -3.82
CA CYS A 72 14.43 6.63 -3.65
C CYS A 72 15.86 6.78 -3.09
N MET A 73 16.06 6.34 -1.85
CA MET A 73 17.32 6.40 -1.11
C MET A 73 17.88 5.00 -0.88
N GLU A 74 19.20 4.90 -0.68
CA GLU A 74 19.81 3.68 -0.17
C GLU A 74 19.37 3.46 1.29
N PRO A 75 19.09 2.21 1.70
CA PRO A 75 18.67 1.91 3.05
C PRO A 75 19.83 2.09 4.04
N SER A 76 19.54 2.61 5.24
CA SER A 76 20.46 2.57 6.38
C SER A 76 20.33 1.24 7.14
N LEU A 77 21.42 0.84 7.81
CA LEU A 77 21.48 -0.37 8.64
C LEU A 77 20.88 -0.15 10.04
N SER A 78 20.82 1.09 10.52
CA SER A 78 20.26 1.49 11.81
C SER A 78 19.28 2.67 11.67
N LEU A 79 18.40 2.80 12.66
CA LEU A 79 17.44 3.90 12.85
C LEU A 79 18.03 4.95 13.82
N ASP A 80 19.35 5.15 13.77
CA ASP A 80 20.04 6.07 14.67
C ASP A 80 19.79 7.52 14.26
#